data_AF-A0A8A2VCK0-F1
#
_entry.id   AF-A0A8A2VCK0-F1
#
_cell.length_a   1.000
_cell.length_b   1.000
_cell.length_c   1.000
_cell.angle_alpha   90.00
_cell.angle_beta   90.00
_cell.angle_gamma   90.00
#
_symmetry.space_group_name_H-M   'P 1'
#
loop_
_entity.id
_entity.type
_entity.pdbx_description
1 polymer ?
#
loop_
_entity_poly.entity_id
_entity_poly.type
_entity_poly.pdbx_seq_one_letter_code
_entity_poly.pdbx_strand_id
1 'polypeptide(L)' 'MTLNADSPTPTDESPIDLDAVTVENEDAPDECAIFPREASEDELQTAWIVAHDDGFVSLESMR' A
#
# COMPACT_ATOMS: atom_id res chain seq x y z
N MET A 1 40.06 6.57 1.43
CA MET A 1 39.56 5.18 1.53
C MET A 1 38.10 5.22 1.06
N THR A 2 37.79 4.60 -0.07
CA THR A 2 36.44 4.57 -0.65
C THR A 2 35.59 3.57 0.15
N LEU A 3 34.52 4.06 0.79
CA LEU A 3 33.56 3.20 1.47
C LEU A 3 32.86 2.35 0.39
N ASN A 4 33.09 1.05 0.41
CA ASN A 4 32.36 0.12 -0.46
C ASN A 4 30.87 0.26 -0.11
N ALA A 5 30.04 0.50 -1.12
CA ALA A 5 28.60 0.50 -1.00
C ALA A 5 28.16 -0.93 -0.67
N ASP A 6 27.92 -1.18 0.62
CA ASP A 6 27.16 -2.33 1.09
C ASP A 6 25.78 -2.19 0.44
N SER A 7 25.57 -2.90 -0.67
CA SER A 7 24.26 -2.97 -1.30
C SER A 7 23.41 -3.80 -0.36
N PRO A 8 22.28 -3.27 0.18
CA PRO A 8 21.44 -4.07 1.06
C PRO A 8 21.02 -5.31 0.28
N THR A 9 21.49 -6.48 0.71
CA THR A 9 20.91 -7.76 0.30
C THR A 9 19.41 -7.64 0.53
N PRO A 10 18.54 -7.98 -0.44
CA PRO A 10 17.12 -8.01 -0.20
C PRO A 10 16.91 -8.96 0.98
N THR A 11 16.56 -8.40 2.13
CA THR A 11 16.10 -9.17 3.27
C THR A 11 14.95 -10.03 2.72
N ASP A 12 14.88 -11.28 3.16
CA ASP A 12 13.80 -12.21 2.84
C ASP A 12 12.51 -11.68 3.49
N GLU A 13 12.00 -10.56 2.97
CA GLU A 13 10.75 -9.94 3.35
C GLU A 13 9.70 -10.80 2.66
N SER A 14 9.19 -11.78 3.40
CA SER A 14 7.99 -12.49 2.99
C SER A 14 6.96 -11.45 2.52
N PRO A 15 6.35 -11.62 1.33
CA PRO A 15 5.43 -10.63 0.81
C PRO A 15 4.35 -10.37 1.86
N ILE A 16 4.24 -9.12 2.30
CA ILE A 16 3.18 -8.70 3.22
C ILE A 16 1.85 -8.82 2.50
N ASP A 17 0.89 -9.50 3.12
CA ASP A 17 -0.46 -9.65 2.57
C ASP A 17 -1.19 -8.31 2.74
N LEU A 18 -1.56 -7.69 1.61
CA LEU A 18 -2.22 -6.39 1.57
C LEU A 18 -3.67 -6.58 1.16
N ASP A 19 -4.57 -5.87 1.84
CA ASP A 19 -5.96 -5.70 1.44
C ASP A 19 -6.18 -4.26 0.98
N ALA A 20 -7.24 -4.06 0.19
CA ALA A 20 -7.64 -2.76 -0.32
C ALA A 20 -9.14 -2.57 -0.23
N VAL A 21 -9.57 -1.35 0.10
CA VAL A 21 -10.98 -0.95 0.11
C VAL A 21 -11.14 0.37 -0.64
N THR A 22 -12.16 0.45 -1.50
CA THR A 22 -12.56 1.70 -2.14
C THR A 22 -13.67 2.34 -1.34
N VAL A 23 -13.49 3.60 -1.00
CA VAL A 23 -14.46 4.46 -0.33
C VAL A 23 -15.06 5.39 -1.38
N GLU A 24 -16.35 5.22 -1.64
CA GLU A 24 -17.10 6.07 -2.55
C GLU A 24 -17.47 7.39 -1.86
N ASN A 25 -17.14 8.52 -2.48
CA ASN A 25 -17.42 9.85 -1.93
C ASN A 25 -18.44 10.60 -2.83
N GLU A 26 -19.55 11.09 -2.28
CA GLU A 26 -20.62 11.70 -3.09
C GLU A 26 -20.23 13.05 -3.74
N ASP A 27 -19.37 13.83 -3.08
CA ASP A 27 -18.96 15.17 -3.51
C ASP A 27 -17.44 15.32 -3.66
N ALA A 28 -16.69 14.22 -3.66
CA ALA A 28 -15.24 14.18 -3.77
C ALA A 28 -14.80 12.95 -4.59
N PRO A 29 -13.54 12.89 -5.06
CA PRO A 29 -13.02 11.68 -5.69
C PRO A 29 -13.09 10.47 -4.76
N ASP A 30 -13.33 9.30 -5.33
CA ASP A 30 -13.24 8.05 -4.59
C ASP A 30 -11.81 7.81 -4.11
N GLU A 31 -11.69 7.12 -2.98
CA GLU A 31 -10.42 6.88 -2.32
C GLU A 31 -10.19 5.37 -2.17
N CYS A 32 -9.07 4.87 -2.67
CA CYS A 32 -8.63 3.50 -2.41
C CYS A 32 -7.61 3.50 -1.27
N ALA A 33 -7.99 2.91 -0.15
CA ALA A 33 -7.10 2.64 0.97
C ALA A 33 -6.49 1.24 0.84
N ILE A 34 -5.17 1.16 0.91
CA ILE A 34 -4.39 -0.08 0.89
C ILE A 34 -3.67 -0.22 2.23
N PHE A 35 -3.76 -1.39 2.84
CA PHE A 35 -3.23 -1.64 4.18
C PHE A 35 -2.83 -3.12 4.40
N PRO A 36 -1.93 -3.41 5.35
CA PRO A 36 -1.59 -4.78 5.72
C PRO A 36 -2.78 -5.50 6.35
N ARG A 37 -3.09 -6.69 5.85
CA ARG A 37 -4.21 -7.52 6.31
C ARG A 37 -4.07 -7.96 7.77
N GLU A 38 -2.84 -8.26 8.18
CA GLU A 38 -2.54 -8.80 9.52
C GLU A 38 -2.19 -7.71 10.55
N ALA A 39 -2.33 -6.43 10.21
CA ALA A 39 -2.06 -5.33 11.13
C ALA A 39 -3.16 -5.20 12.20
N SER A 40 -2.73 -4.89 13.42
CA SER A 40 -3.63 -4.53 14.52
C SER A 40 -4.30 -3.18 14.24
N GLU A 41 -5.42 -2.87 14.91
CA GLU A 41 -6.11 -1.58 14.75
C GLU A 41 -5.19 -0.36 15.00
N ASP A 42 -4.29 -0.45 15.97
CA ASP A 42 -3.29 0.61 16.27
C ASP A 42 -2.28 0.77 15.12
N GLU A 43 -1.82 -0.33 14.55
CA GLU A 43 -0.88 -0.33 13.42
C GLU A 43 -1.55 0.23 12.16
N LEU A 44 -2.83 -0.14 11.92
CA LEU A 44 -3.65 0.38 10.83
C LEU A 44 -3.88 1.89 10.91
N GLN A 45 -3.63 2.56 12.02
CA GLN A 45 -3.72 4.03 12.07
C GLN A 45 -2.59 4.71 11.29
N THR A 46 -1.45 4.04 11.13
CA THR A 46 -0.23 4.64 10.54
C THR A 46 0.34 3.84 9.37
N ALA A 47 -0.05 2.58 9.22
CA ALA A 47 0.45 1.68 8.19
C ALA A 47 -0.55 1.52 7.03
N TRP A 48 -0.96 2.63 6.41
CA TRP A 48 -1.84 2.61 5.24
C TRP A 48 -1.47 3.70 4.24
N ILE A 49 -1.88 3.50 2.99
CA ILE A 49 -1.71 4.44 1.89
C ILE A 49 -3.08 4.64 1.23
N VAL A 50 -3.42 5.89 0.90
CA VAL A 50 -4.61 6.21 0.09
C VAL A 50 -4.21 6.84 -1.24
N ALA A 51 -4.91 6.45 -2.29
CA ALA A 51 -4.90 7.10 -3.58
C ALA A 51 -6.32 7.56 -3.94
N HIS A 52 -6.44 8.72 -4.59
CA HIS A 52 -7.69 9.15 -5.20
C HIS A 52 -7.92 8.43 -6.55
N ASP A 53 -9.15 8.46 -7.07
CA ASP A 53 -9.63 7.70 -8.25
C ASP A 53 -8.67 7.68 -9.46
N ASP A 54 -8.02 8.81 -9.80
CA ASP A 54 -7.03 8.88 -10.90
C ASP A 54 -5.66 8.26 -10.57
N GLY A 55 -5.44 7.86 -9.32
CA GLY A 55 -4.17 7.37 -8.77
C GLY A 55 -4.10 5.85 -8.57
N PHE A 56 -5.21 5.13 -8.76
CA PHE A 56 -5.24 3.67 -8.72
C PHE A 56 -6.12 3.11 -9.83
N VAL A 57 -5.98 1.81 -10.10
CA VAL A 57 -6.75 1.10 -11.12
C VAL A 57 -7.23 -0.22 -10.54
N SER A 58 -8.50 -0.56 -10.77
CA SER A 58 -9.07 -1.82 -10.29
C SER A 58 -8.36 -3.01 -10.92
N LEU A 59 -7.96 -3.99 -10.10
CA LEU A 59 -7.28 -5.20 -10.57
C LEU A 59 -8.11 -5.97 -11.61
N GLU A 60 -9.44 -5.97 -11.47
CA GLU A 60 -10.36 -6.58 -12.42
C GLU A 60 -10.31 -5.92 -13.81
N SER A 61 -9.99 -4.63 -13.88
CA SER A 61 -9.88 -3.85 -15.12
C SER A 61 -8.56 -4.06 -15.85
N MET A 62 -7.55 -4.66 -15.20
CA MET A 62 -6.21 -4.88 -15.77
C MET A 62 -6.04 -6.27 -16.42
N ARG A 63 -7.14 -7.01 -16.61
CA ARG A 63 -7.11 -8.37 -17.17
C ARG A 63 -7.07 -8.41 -18.71
#